data_AF-A0A3D4FZ63-F1
#
_entry.id   AF-A0A3D4FZ63-F1
#
_cell.length_a   1.000
_cell.length_b   1.000
_cell.length_c   1.000
_cell.angle_alpha   90.00
_cell.angle_beta   90.00
_cell.angle_gamma   90.00
#
_symmetry.space_group_name_H-M   'P 1'
#
loop_
_entity.id
_entity.type
_entity.pdbx_description
1 polymer ?
#
loop_
_entity_poly.entity_id
_entity_poly.type
_entity_poly.pdbx_seq_one_letter_code
_entity_poly.pdbx_strand_id
1 'polypeptide(L)'
;MASTGNWLRHPQGVWLRKALFQIHLWTGLGVGLYVVVISLTGSVLVYRSELRQRFDPQPRPVHIAGPRLSAEELIAVAQQEFPNDAIEIWTDPEDPALAVTMGVRPVGHPLQQQFFDPYTGEYLGNALPVGWRLTTWALDLHDNLLTGDTGRRVNGVGALLLVLLSLTGLVVWWPGILSWKKSLLVDWRANWR
;
A
#
# COMPACT_ATOMS: atom_id res chain seq x y z
N MET A 1 10.26 -34.99 34.41
CA MET A 1 10.11 -33.58 34.89
C MET A 1 11.44 -32.84 35.10
N ALA A 2 12.60 -33.35 34.67
CA ALA A 2 13.91 -32.69 34.87
C ALA A 2 14.38 -31.77 33.71
N SER A 3 13.63 -31.64 32.62
CA SER A 3 14.10 -30.92 31.41
C SER A 3 13.82 -29.41 31.44
N THR A 4 12.78 -28.94 32.13
CA THR A 4 12.37 -27.52 32.16
C THR A 4 13.36 -26.65 32.93
N GLY A 5 13.88 -27.12 34.06
CA GLY A 5 14.85 -26.37 34.87
C GLY A 5 16.21 -26.16 34.19
N ASN A 6 16.61 -27.09 33.31
CA ASN A 6 17.89 -27.01 32.62
C ASN A 6 17.84 -26.05 31.41
N TRP A 7 16.69 -25.96 30.72
CA TRP A 7 16.50 -25.02 29.62
C TRP A 7 16.48 -23.54 30.10
N LEU A 8 15.90 -23.28 31.28
CA LEU A 8 15.89 -21.95 31.90
C LEU A 8 17.29 -21.39 32.23
N ARG A 9 18.25 -22.28 32.52
CA ARG A 9 19.62 -21.91 32.95
C ARG A 9 20.66 -22.06 31.84
N HIS A 10 20.58 -23.11 31.01
CA HIS A 10 21.56 -23.42 29.95
C HIS A 10 20.88 -23.91 28.65
N PRO A 11 20.19 -23.04 27.90
CA PRO A 11 19.43 -23.42 26.70
C PRO A 11 20.29 -23.85 25.50
N GLN A 12 21.62 -23.68 25.58
CA GLN A 12 22.53 -23.68 24.43
C GLN A 12 22.81 -25.08 23.85
N GLY A 13 22.65 -26.15 24.64
CA GLY A 13 23.01 -27.52 24.27
C GLY A 13 21.87 -28.41 23.76
N VAL A 14 20.64 -27.92 23.72
CA VAL A 14 19.46 -28.77 23.47
C VAL A 14 19.16 -28.85 21.96
N TRP A 15 19.06 -30.06 21.40
CA TRP A 15 18.74 -30.27 19.98
C TRP A 15 17.46 -29.53 19.53
N LEU A 16 16.47 -29.46 20.43
CA LEU A 16 15.22 -28.71 20.22
C LEU A 16 15.46 -27.23 19.88
N ARG A 17 16.45 -26.57 20.51
CA ARG A 17 16.79 -25.17 20.18
C ARG A 17 17.37 -25.04 18.78
N LYS A 18 18.21 -26.00 18.36
CA LYS A 18 18.79 -26.00 17.00
C LYS A 18 17.71 -26.20 15.93
N ALA A 19 16.76 -27.11 16.16
CA ALA A 19 15.63 -27.31 15.27
C ALA A 19 14.73 -26.07 15.20
N LEU A 20 14.36 -25.48 16.35
CA LEU A 20 13.57 -24.24 16.41
C LEU A 20 14.29 -23.07 15.72
N PHE A 21 15.61 -22.93 15.89
CA PHE A 21 16.40 -21.93 15.18
C PHE A 21 16.36 -22.13 13.67
N GLN A 22 16.51 -23.37 13.18
CA GLN A 22 16.48 -23.64 11.75
C GLN A 22 15.11 -23.35 11.13
N ILE A 23 14.04 -23.74 11.82
CA ILE A 23 12.67 -23.43 11.41
C ILE A 23 12.47 -21.92 11.37
N HIS A 24 12.80 -21.22 12.47
CA HIS A 24 12.67 -19.77 12.58
C HIS A 24 13.50 -19.02 11.53
N LEU A 25 14.71 -19.48 11.22
CA LEU A 25 15.57 -18.86 10.20
C LEU A 25 14.92 -18.93 8.81
N TRP A 26 14.45 -20.12 8.39
CA TRP A 26 13.87 -20.28 7.06
C TRP A 26 12.49 -19.65 6.92
N THR A 27 11.63 -19.79 7.94
CA THR A 27 10.34 -19.10 7.94
C THR A 27 10.52 -17.60 8.06
N GLY A 28 11.48 -17.15 8.86
CA GLY A 28 11.86 -15.74 9.00
C GLY A 28 12.40 -15.14 7.70
N LEU A 29 13.19 -15.89 6.92
CA LEU A 29 13.67 -15.43 5.61
C LEU A 29 12.51 -15.23 4.63
N GLY A 30 11.58 -16.18 4.56
CA GLY A 30 10.41 -16.10 3.68
C GLY A 30 9.46 -14.96 4.07
N VAL A 31 9.08 -14.89 5.35
CA VAL A 31 8.22 -13.81 5.87
C VAL A 31 8.95 -12.47 5.82
N GLY A 32 10.27 -12.44 6.01
CA GLY A 32 11.08 -11.23 5.91
C GLY A 32 11.03 -10.61 4.52
N LEU A 33 11.19 -11.42 3.46
CA LEU A 33 11.06 -10.94 2.09
C LEU A 33 9.66 -10.39 1.80
N TYR A 34 8.64 -11.08 2.30
CA TYR A 34 7.26 -10.62 2.25
C TYR A 34 7.08 -9.25 2.95
N VAL A 35 7.59 -9.10 4.18
CA VAL A 35 7.51 -7.86 4.95
C VAL A 35 8.24 -6.71 4.25
N VAL A 36 9.33 -6.96 3.53
CA VAL A 36 10.03 -5.94 2.73
C VAL A 36 9.09 -5.34 1.68
N VAL A 37 8.36 -6.18 0.94
CA VAL A 37 7.41 -5.71 -0.08
C VAL A 37 6.29 -4.87 0.56
N ILE A 38 5.68 -5.37 1.63
CA ILE A 38 4.61 -4.66 2.34
C ILE A 38 5.11 -3.35 2.96
N SER A 39 6.32 -3.35 3.50
CA SER A 39 6.90 -2.15 4.11
C SER A 39 7.27 -1.10 3.06
N LEU A 40 7.74 -1.53 1.89
CA LEU A 40 8.01 -0.63 0.76
C LEU A 40 6.73 0.02 0.24
N THR A 41 5.67 -0.76 0.04
CA THR A 41 4.37 -0.22 -0.37
C THR A 41 3.78 0.69 0.71
N GLY A 42 3.88 0.32 1.99
CA GLY A 42 3.45 1.15 3.12
C GLY A 42 4.20 2.49 3.16
N SER A 43 5.50 2.48 2.88
CA SER A 43 6.31 3.71 2.80
C SER A 43 5.84 4.62 1.67
N VAL A 44 5.49 4.08 0.50
CA VAL A 44 4.89 4.85 -0.61
C VAL A 44 3.57 5.50 -0.16
N LEU A 45 2.76 4.79 0.64
CA LEU A 45 1.48 5.30 1.14
C LEU A 45 1.61 6.45 2.15
N VAL A 46 2.71 6.50 2.91
CA VAL A 46 2.99 7.65 3.80
C VAL A 46 3.08 8.95 3.00
N TYR A 47 3.72 8.91 1.82
CA TYR A 47 3.88 10.06 0.93
C TYR A 47 2.74 10.21 -0.08
N ARG A 48 1.58 9.59 0.15
CA ARG A 48 0.48 9.59 -0.84
C ARG A 48 0.04 10.99 -1.23
N SER A 49 0.00 11.93 -0.28
CA SER A 49 -0.43 13.31 -0.50
C SER A 49 0.56 14.06 -1.39
N GLU A 50 1.84 13.89 -1.11
CA GLU A 50 2.96 14.53 -1.80
C GLU A 50 3.10 13.95 -3.20
N LEU A 51 2.99 12.63 -3.34
CA LEU A 51 2.99 11.94 -4.62
C LEU A 51 1.81 12.41 -5.48
N ARG A 52 0.62 12.54 -4.90
CA ARG A 52 -0.54 13.08 -5.60
C ARG A 52 -0.32 14.54 -5.97
N GLN A 53 0.05 15.40 -5.05
CA GLN A 53 0.31 16.81 -5.35
C GLN A 53 1.37 17.01 -6.46
N ARG A 54 2.39 16.13 -6.50
CA ARG A 54 3.50 16.22 -7.45
C ARG A 54 3.20 15.63 -8.82
N PHE A 55 2.50 14.49 -8.86
CA PHE A 55 2.30 13.70 -10.08
C PHE A 55 0.87 13.70 -10.58
N ASP A 56 -0.08 14.20 -9.79
CA ASP A 56 -1.42 14.41 -10.24
C ASP A 56 -1.47 15.67 -11.09
N PRO A 57 -2.14 15.63 -12.27
CA PRO A 57 -2.35 16.83 -13.05
C PRO A 57 -3.01 17.88 -12.14
N GLN A 58 -2.33 19.02 -12.00
CA GLN A 58 -2.96 20.22 -11.46
C GLN A 58 -4.23 20.52 -12.29
N PRO A 59 -5.24 21.21 -11.73
CA PRO A 59 -6.45 21.56 -12.45
C PRO A 59 -6.10 22.11 -13.84
N ARG A 60 -6.65 21.50 -14.89
CA ARG A 60 -6.26 21.87 -16.26
C ARG A 60 -6.82 23.25 -16.57
N PRO A 61 -5.96 24.25 -16.82
CA PRO A 61 -6.44 25.57 -17.20
C PRO A 61 -7.07 25.48 -18.59
N VAL A 62 -8.21 26.13 -18.76
CA VAL A 62 -8.95 26.24 -20.02
C VAL A 62 -9.10 27.70 -20.40
N HIS A 63 -9.30 27.96 -21.70
CA HIS A 63 -9.54 29.31 -22.17
C HIS A 63 -11.03 29.63 -22.15
N ILE A 64 -11.41 30.78 -21.59
CA ILE A 64 -12.81 31.20 -21.52
C ILE A 64 -13.26 31.63 -22.92
N ALA A 65 -13.96 30.73 -23.62
CA ALA A 65 -14.37 30.91 -25.01
C ALA A 65 -15.88 31.17 -25.18
N GLY A 66 -16.48 31.96 -24.28
CA GLY A 66 -17.89 32.37 -24.37
C GLY A 66 -18.74 31.86 -23.19
N PRO A 67 -20.05 31.66 -23.37
CA PRO A 67 -20.90 31.11 -22.32
C PRO A 67 -20.48 29.67 -22.00
N ARG A 68 -20.47 29.33 -20.71
CA ARG A 68 -20.20 27.97 -20.23
C ARG A 68 -21.33 27.06 -20.68
N LEU A 69 -21.01 25.88 -21.18
CA LEU A 69 -21.98 24.84 -21.50
C LEU A 69 -22.70 24.40 -20.22
N SER A 70 -24.00 24.12 -20.35
CA SER A 70 -24.80 23.54 -19.26
C SER A 70 -24.35 22.10 -18.96
N ALA A 71 -24.71 21.61 -17.77
CA ALA A 71 -24.44 20.23 -17.37
C ALA A 71 -24.98 19.21 -18.40
N GLU A 72 -26.16 19.47 -18.96
CA GLU A 72 -26.82 18.61 -19.94
C GLU A 72 -26.08 18.59 -21.28
N GLU A 73 -25.59 19.76 -21.74
CA GLU A 73 -24.78 19.87 -22.94
C GLU A 73 -23.42 19.17 -22.78
N LEU A 74 -22.77 19.31 -21.61
CA LEU A 74 -21.51 18.62 -21.32
C LEU A 74 -21.68 17.10 -21.27
N ILE A 75 -22.76 16.60 -20.65
CA ILE A 75 -23.08 15.18 -20.65
C ILE A 75 -23.32 14.70 -22.08
N ALA A 76 -24.06 15.44 -22.89
CA ALA A 76 -24.33 15.08 -24.28
C ALA A 76 -23.04 15.00 -25.12
N VAL A 77 -22.11 15.94 -24.94
CA VAL A 77 -20.80 15.92 -25.60
C VAL A 77 -19.95 14.74 -25.12
N ALA A 78 -19.89 14.50 -23.80
CA ALA A 78 -19.18 13.34 -23.26
C ALA A 78 -19.75 12.01 -23.76
N GLN A 79 -21.07 11.93 -23.95
CA GLN A 79 -21.73 10.73 -24.45
C GLN A 79 -21.54 10.52 -25.95
N GLN A 80 -21.19 11.56 -26.72
CA GLN A 80 -20.72 11.40 -28.10
C GLN A 80 -19.31 10.78 -28.14
N GLU A 81 -18.44 11.20 -27.23
CA GLU A 81 -17.07 10.67 -27.12
C GLU A 81 -17.05 9.24 -26.55
N PHE A 82 -17.95 8.94 -25.61
CA PHE A 82 -18.06 7.65 -24.92
C PHE A 82 -19.48 7.05 -25.06
N PRO A 83 -19.88 6.59 -26.26
CA PRO A 83 -21.27 6.22 -26.57
C PRO A 83 -21.82 5.02 -25.81
N ASN A 84 -20.94 4.15 -25.28
CA ASN A 84 -21.33 2.93 -24.58
C ASN A 84 -21.15 3.03 -23.05
N ASP A 85 -20.68 4.17 -22.54
CA ASP A 85 -20.31 4.32 -21.14
C ASP A 85 -21.33 5.18 -20.39
N ALA A 86 -21.49 4.94 -19.09
CA ALA A 86 -22.30 5.80 -18.25
C ALA A 86 -21.51 7.05 -17.85
N ILE A 87 -22.08 8.23 -18.08
CA ILE A 87 -21.49 9.53 -17.73
C ILE A 87 -22.11 10.06 -16.44
N GLU A 88 -21.28 10.40 -15.46
CA GLU A 88 -21.68 11.05 -14.21
C GLU A 88 -20.82 12.31 -14.02
N ILE A 89 -21.43 13.49 -13.84
CA ILE A 89 -20.65 14.70 -13.50
C ILE A 89 -20.12 14.56 -12.08
N TRP A 90 -18.80 14.66 -11.92
CA TRP A 90 -18.15 14.45 -10.64
C TRP A 90 -17.79 15.77 -9.96
N THR A 91 -17.24 16.73 -10.71
CA THR A 91 -16.83 18.01 -10.12
C THR A 91 -16.90 19.13 -11.15
N ASP A 92 -17.64 20.18 -10.81
CA ASP A 92 -17.68 21.45 -11.53
C ASP A 92 -16.90 22.49 -10.70
N PRO A 93 -15.68 22.89 -11.10
CA PRO A 93 -14.87 23.81 -10.33
C PRO A 93 -15.48 25.21 -10.30
N GLU A 94 -15.40 25.89 -9.14
CA GLU A 94 -15.86 27.28 -8.97
C GLU A 94 -15.05 28.27 -9.82
N ASP A 95 -13.77 27.96 -10.09
CA ASP A 95 -12.93 28.78 -10.97
C ASP A 95 -13.31 28.55 -12.44
N PRO A 96 -13.81 29.57 -13.16
CA PRO A 96 -14.21 29.45 -14.55
C PRO A 96 -13.05 29.09 -15.48
N ALA A 97 -11.80 29.36 -15.10
CA ALA A 97 -10.63 29.05 -15.89
C ALA A 97 -10.18 27.57 -15.80
N LEU A 98 -10.97 26.69 -15.16
CA LEU A 98 -10.62 25.28 -14.97
C LEU A 98 -11.55 24.32 -15.71
N ALA A 99 -10.97 23.22 -16.20
CA ALA A 99 -11.69 22.11 -16.82
C ALA A 99 -12.65 21.42 -15.85
N VAL A 100 -13.80 20.97 -16.36
CA VAL A 100 -14.76 20.15 -15.61
C VAL A 100 -14.28 18.70 -15.56
N THR A 101 -14.51 18.04 -14.42
CA THR A 101 -14.21 16.61 -14.26
C THR A 101 -15.48 15.80 -14.37
N MET A 102 -15.54 14.92 -15.37
CA MET A 102 -16.64 13.97 -15.57
C MET A 102 -16.16 12.54 -15.33
N GLY A 103 -16.97 11.76 -14.64
CA GLY A 103 -16.78 10.33 -14.46
C GLY A 103 -17.37 9.57 -15.64
N VAL A 104 -16.55 8.74 -16.28
CA VAL A 104 -16.95 7.81 -17.33
C VAL A 104 -16.84 6.40 -16.75
N ARG A 105 -17.93 5.64 -16.74
CA ARG A 105 -17.95 4.26 -16.24
C ARG A 105 -18.15 3.28 -17.41
N PRO A 106 -17.06 2.66 -17.90
CA PRO A 106 -17.17 1.61 -18.89
C PRO A 106 -17.77 0.33 -18.30
N VAL A 107 -18.46 -0.44 -19.13
CA VAL A 107 -19.10 -1.70 -18.71
C VAL A 107 -18.05 -2.66 -18.16
N GLY A 108 -18.22 -3.10 -16.90
CA GLY A 108 -17.32 -4.04 -16.24
C GLY A 108 -16.01 -3.44 -15.71
N HIS A 109 -15.83 -2.12 -15.82
CA HIS A 109 -14.64 -1.42 -15.34
C HIS A 109 -15.00 -0.37 -14.28
N PRO A 110 -14.04 -0.01 -13.38
CA PRO A 110 -14.25 1.06 -12.42
C PRO A 110 -14.41 2.42 -13.13
N LEU A 111 -15.08 3.35 -12.44
CA LEU A 111 -15.26 4.73 -12.87
C LEU A 111 -13.91 5.40 -13.16
N GLN A 112 -13.79 6.04 -14.31
CA GLN A 112 -12.60 6.76 -14.76
C GLN A 112 -12.90 8.25 -14.84
N GLN A 113 -12.04 9.08 -14.26
CA GLN A 113 -12.17 10.53 -14.35
C GLN A 113 -11.60 11.02 -15.68
N GLN A 114 -12.34 11.91 -16.35
CA GLN A 114 -11.99 12.55 -17.61
C GLN A 114 -12.12 14.06 -17.46
N PHE A 115 -11.20 14.81 -18.08
CA PHE A 115 -11.27 16.27 -18.16
C PHE A 115 -11.96 16.71 -19.44
N PHE A 116 -12.83 17.70 -19.33
CA PHE A 116 -13.49 18.34 -20.46
C PHE A 116 -13.42 19.87 -20.35
N ASP A 117 -13.29 20.54 -21.48
CA ASP A 117 -13.39 21.98 -21.56
C ASP A 117 -14.87 22.41 -21.40
N PRO A 118 -15.21 23.24 -20.40
CA PRO A 118 -16.58 23.64 -20.12
C PRO A 118 -17.15 24.66 -21.11
N TYR A 119 -16.35 25.22 -22.01
CA TYR A 119 -16.77 26.19 -23.02
C TYR A 119 -16.87 25.56 -24.40
N THR A 120 -15.89 24.72 -24.76
CA THR A 120 -15.85 24.09 -26.10
C THR A 120 -16.42 22.67 -26.11
N GLY A 121 -16.52 22.01 -24.95
CA GLY A 121 -16.87 20.60 -24.83
C GLY A 121 -15.72 19.65 -25.23
N GLU A 122 -14.52 20.17 -25.51
CA GLU A 122 -13.39 19.35 -25.93
C GLU A 122 -12.97 18.36 -24.84
N TYR A 123 -12.76 17.09 -25.22
CA TYR A 123 -12.19 16.09 -24.35
C TYR A 123 -10.69 16.34 -24.18
N LEU A 124 -10.28 16.71 -22.96
CA LEU A 124 -8.90 17.06 -22.65
C LEU A 124 -8.07 15.83 -22.25
N GLY A 125 -8.68 14.66 -22.04
CA GLY A 125 -7.97 13.44 -21.67
C GLY A 125 -8.29 12.95 -20.25
N ASN A 126 -7.69 11.80 -19.92
CA ASN A 126 -7.81 11.20 -18.59
C ASN A 126 -7.44 12.20 -17.49
N ALA A 127 -8.39 12.39 -16.58
CA ALA A 127 -8.17 13.08 -15.32
C ALA A 127 -7.58 12.14 -14.27
N LEU A 128 -7.62 10.82 -14.48
CA LEU A 128 -7.02 9.83 -13.58
C LEU A 128 -5.52 10.10 -13.37
N PRO A 129 -5.15 10.61 -12.19
CA PRO A 129 -3.80 11.08 -11.99
C PRO A 129 -2.76 9.96 -11.86
N VAL A 130 -1.52 10.19 -12.31
CA VAL A 130 -0.44 9.18 -12.17
C VAL A 130 -0.14 8.90 -10.70
N GLY A 131 -0.12 9.93 -9.85
CA GLY A 131 0.08 9.79 -8.41
C GLY A 131 -1.08 9.03 -7.75
N TRP A 132 -2.33 9.32 -8.13
CA TRP A 132 -3.49 8.54 -7.73
C TRP A 132 -3.37 7.05 -8.11
N ARG A 133 -3.03 6.73 -9.37
CA ARG A 133 -2.89 5.34 -9.84
C ARG A 133 -1.80 4.61 -9.07
N LEU A 134 -0.64 5.22 -8.90
CA LEU A 134 0.48 4.64 -8.16
C LEU A 134 0.10 4.38 -6.70
N THR A 135 -0.48 5.38 -6.03
CA THR A 135 -0.85 5.28 -4.61
C THR A 135 -1.99 4.29 -4.38
N THR A 136 -2.94 4.19 -5.31
CA THR A 136 -4.05 3.22 -5.23
C THR A 136 -3.57 1.80 -5.50
N TRP A 137 -2.70 1.61 -6.48
CA TRP A 137 -2.07 0.32 -6.73
C TRP A 137 -1.20 -0.12 -5.54
N ALA A 138 -0.40 0.78 -4.98
CA ALA A 138 0.40 0.50 -3.79
C ALA A 138 -0.48 0.14 -2.59
N LEU A 139 -1.63 0.82 -2.42
CA LEU A 139 -2.61 0.52 -1.38
C LEU A 139 -3.19 -0.87 -1.55
N ASP A 140 -3.61 -1.22 -2.76
CA ASP A 140 -4.21 -2.52 -3.02
C ASP A 140 -3.20 -3.68 -2.91
N LEU A 141 -1.93 -3.44 -3.28
CA LEU A 141 -0.85 -4.39 -3.01
C LEU A 141 -0.55 -4.51 -1.51
N HIS A 142 -0.55 -3.40 -0.77
CA HIS A 142 -0.27 -3.37 0.68
C HIS A 142 -1.37 -4.06 1.51
N ASP A 143 -2.64 -3.78 1.21
CA ASP A 143 -3.78 -4.27 1.98
C ASP A 143 -4.26 -5.65 1.49
N ASN A 144 -4.38 -5.80 0.17
CA ASN A 144 -5.12 -6.90 -0.47
C ASN A 144 -4.24 -7.76 -1.37
N LEU A 145 -2.92 -7.53 -1.45
CA LEU A 145 -2.00 -8.23 -2.34
C LEU A 145 -2.48 -8.29 -3.80
N LEU A 146 -3.19 -7.26 -4.27
CA LEU A 146 -3.79 -7.18 -5.62
C LEU A 146 -4.81 -8.30 -5.94
N THR A 147 -5.32 -9.00 -4.94
CA THR A 147 -6.24 -10.14 -5.11
C THR A 147 -7.52 -9.99 -4.27
N GLY A 148 -7.83 -8.74 -3.88
CA GLY A 148 -9.02 -8.40 -3.11
C GLY A 148 -9.09 -9.12 -1.76
N ASP A 149 -10.27 -9.65 -1.43
CA ASP A 149 -10.53 -10.30 -0.14
C ASP A 149 -9.59 -11.49 0.16
N THR A 150 -9.19 -12.23 -0.87
CA THR A 150 -8.27 -13.35 -0.70
C THR A 150 -6.92 -12.87 -0.19
N GLY A 151 -6.34 -11.87 -0.86
CA GLY A 151 -5.05 -11.34 -0.44
C GLY A 151 -5.12 -10.58 0.87
N ARG A 152 -6.26 -9.95 1.21
CA ARG A 152 -6.50 -9.38 2.55
C ARG A 152 -6.41 -10.45 3.65
N ARG A 153 -7.00 -11.62 3.43
CA ARG A 153 -6.89 -12.75 4.37
C ARG A 153 -5.46 -13.27 4.46
N VAL A 154 -4.78 -13.43 3.33
CA VAL A 154 -3.37 -13.84 3.29
C VAL A 154 -2.49 -12.84 4.03
N ASN A 155 -2.72 -11.54 3.85
CA ASN A 155 -1.98 -10.48 4.53
C ASN A 155 -2.20 -10.53 6.05
N GLY A 156 -3.43 -10.77 6.49
CA GLY A 156 -3.76 -11.02 7.90
C GLY A 156 -3.03 -12.24 8.49
N VAL A 157 -2.96 -13.35 7.75
CA VAL A 157 -2.16 -14.53 8.14
C VAL A 157 -0.67 -14.19 8.18
N GLY A 158 -0.17 -13.43 7.22
CA GLY A 158 1.21 -12.93 7.19
C GLY A 158 1.55 -12.10 8.44
N ALA A 159 0.65 -11.22 8.86
CA ALA A 159 0.81 -10.43 10.09
C ALA A 159 0.87 -11.33 11.34
N LEU A 160 0.00 -12.34 11.44
CA LEU A 160 0.03 -13.31 12.53
C LEU A 160 1.34 -14.13 12.53
N LEU A 161 1.81 -14.55 11.35
CA LEU A 161 3.09 -15.24 11.20
C LEU A 161 4.26 -14.35 11.63
N LEU A 162 4.23 -13.05 11.34
CA LEU A 162 5.25 -12.10 11.80
C LEU A 162 5.24 -11.96 13.33
N VAL A 163 4.07 -11.92 13.97
CA VAL A 163 3.97 -11.92 15.44
C VAL A 163 4.55 -13.21 16.02
N LEU A 164 4.17 -14.37 15.48
CA LEU A 164 4.71 -15.67 15.91
C LEU A 164 6.22 -15.76 15.70
N LEU A 165 6.73 -15.24 14.59
CA LEU A 165 8.16 -15.14 14.33
C LEU A 165 8.84 -14.26 15.38
N SER A 166 8.28 -13.08 15.69
CA SER A 166 8.82 -12.20 16.73
C SER A 166 8.89 -12.90 18.09
N LEU A 167 7.83 -13.62 18.47
CA LEU A 167 7.79 -14.39 19.72
C LEU A 167 8.79 -15.55 19.73
N THR A 168 8.85 -16.33 18.65
CA THR A 168 9.81 -17.44 18.52
C THR A 168 11.25 -16.94 18.48
N GLY A 169 11.49 -15.77 17.90
CA GLY A 169 12.78 -15.08 17.91
C GLY A 169 13.23 -14.75 19.34
N LEU A 170 12.34 -14.20 20.16
CA LEU A 170 12.63 -13.95 21.59
C LEU A 170 12.94 -15.25 22.34
N VAL A 171 12.20 -16.32 22.07
CA VAL A 171 12.41 -17.65 22.69
C VAL A 171 13.77 -18.24 22.27
N VAL A 172 14.14 -18.13 20.99
CA VAL A 172 15.40 -18.66 20.45
C VAL A 172 16.61 -17.82 20.88
N TRP A 173 16.43 -16.51 20.99
CA TRP A 173 17.41 -15.54 21.48
C TRP A 173 17.67 -15.70 22.99
N TRP A 174 16.72 -16.24 23.76
CA TRP A 174 16.79 -16.33 25.22
C TRP A 174 18.15 -16.87 25.73
N PRO A 175 18.98 -16.02 26.37
CA PRO A 175 20.34 -16.38 26.77
C PRO A 175 20.39 -17.14 28.11
N GLY A 176 19.27 -17.25 28.83
CA GLY A 176 19.15 -17.82 30.18
C GLY A 176 18.87 -16.75 31.26
N ILE A 177 18.18 -17.15 32.34
CA ILE A 177 17.75 -16.24 33.43
C ILE A 177 18.93 -15.60 34.19
N LEU A 178 20.13 -16.18 34.12
CA LEU A 178 21.32 -15.68 34.81
C LEU A 178 22.11 -14.66 33.96
N SER A 179 21.86 -14.62 32.65
CA SER A 179 22.67 -13.90 31.66
C SER A 179 21.88 -12.84 30.88
N TRP A 180 20.55 -12.83 30.95
CA TRP A 180 19.71 -11.91 30.15
C TRP A 180 20.06 -10.43 30.31
N LYS A 181 20.40 -9.98 31.53
CA LYS A 181 20.83 -8.59 31.77
C LYS A 181 22.14 -8.25 31.06
N LYS A 182 23.06 -9.21 30.96
CA LYS A 182 24.34 -9.03 30.27
C LYS A 182 24.15 -8.99 28.75
N SER A 183 23.15 -9.71 28.22
CA SER A 183 22.82 -9.70 26.78
C SER A 183 22.12 -8.44 26.29
N LEU A 184 21.65 -7.57 27.19
CA LEU A 184 21.12 -6.25 26.85
C LEU A 184 22.21 -5.15 26.85
N LEU A 185 23.41 -5.47 27.31
CA LEU A 185 24.55 -4.56 27.30
C LEU A 185 25.39 -4.80 26.06
N VAL A 186 25.73 -3.72 25.35
CA VAL A 186 26.68 -3.77 24.22
C VAL A 186 28.09 -3.89 24.80
N ASP A 187 28.70 -5.06 24.64
CA ASP A 187 30.10 -5.26 25.01
C ASP A 187 31.03 -4.72 23.92
N TRP A 188 31.44 -3.46 24.08
CA TRP A 188 32.38 -2.79 23.18
C TRP A 188 33.81 -3.39 23.22
N ARG A 189 34.10 -4.31 24.14
CA ARG A 189 35.38 -5.01 24.27
C ARG A 189 35.34 -6.44 23.74
N ALA A 190 34.19 -6.90 23.23
CA ALA A 190 34.08 -8.23 22.65
C ALA A 190 34.89 -8.30 21.34
N ASN A 191 35.94 -9.12 21.35
CA ASN A 191 36.67 -9.46 20.12
C ASN A 191 35.80 -10.38 19.26
N TRP A 192 35.66 -10.05 17.98
CA TRP A 192 35.06 -10.95 16.99
C TRP A 192 35.88 -12.25 16.95
N ARG A 193 35.23 -13.39 17.15
CA ARG A 193 35.81 -14.74 17.02
C ARG A 193 35.20 -15.44 15.83
#